data_AF-G0RSR5-F1
#
_entry.id   AF-G0RSR5-F1
#
_cell.length_a   1.000
_cell.length_b   1.000
_cell.length_c   1.000
_cell.angle_alpha   90.00
_cell.angle_beta   90.00
_cell.angle_gamma   90.00
#
_symmetry.space_group_name_H-M   'P 1'
#
loop_
_entity.id
_entity.type
_entity.pdbx_description
1 polymer ?
#
loop_
_entity_poly.entity_id
_entity_poly.type
_entity_poly.pdbx_seq_one_letter_code
_entity_poly.pdbx_strand_id
1 'polypeptide(L)'
;MPLNIHVVDYKHVQQDLENGITVHYNTNFHTAAEAPGYPIPSNKPFSYDIWLPLILRSRGIAASDLQVIVLRRPQIELLAKAAAASIHTRVLNRSYAEDLQEEVYPAFQSLKFPPEGLFVRLGACSPKDGAPATPGVLAFHSVEDIVLRMTTSLRTWSALTNVLNSDAEETHAYFLPFDSRLQSSREYRVFCCPESLRITAVSQYEWHKPWIYAEENRDMMGDRAQRITGCIERVHEDIIEFMQAQEDGELQKVIRSQGFTFDVFYDGDANQCSLIELNTFGVRSACGSCLFHWLRDRELLYGEGGLTDIAFRVTMSREEGEDM
;
A
#
# COMPACT_ATOMS: atom_id res chain seq x y z
N MET A 1 27.28 -6.20 -13.30
CA MET A 1 26.51 -7.44 -13.55
C MET A 1 25.05 -7.12 -13.30
N PRO A 2 24.12 -7.64 -14.10
CA PRO A 2 22.69 -7.43 -13.86
C PRO A 2 22.32 -7.92 -12.46
N LEU A 3 21.36 -7.25 -11.83
CA LEU A 3 20.86 -7.64 -10.52
C LEU A 3 20.35 -9.09 -10.59
N ASN A 4 20.78 -9.94 -9.63
CA ASN A 4 20.32 -11.32 -9.59
C ASN A 4 18.85 -11.35 -9.15
N ILE A 5 17.95 -11.55 -10.10
CA ILE A 5 16.52 -11.64 -9.87
C ILE A 5 16.14 -13.03 -9.36
N HIS A 6 15.28 -13.07 -8.34
CA HIS A 6 14.73 -14.30 -7.81
C HIS A 6 13.32 -14.52 -8.36
N VAL A 7 13.22 -15.39 -9.37
CA VAL A 7 11.95 -15.74 -10.02
C VAL A 7 11.22 -16.80 -9.21
N VAL A 8 10.04 -16.46 -8.71
CA VAL A 8 9.09 -17.37 -8.09
C VAL A 8 8.20 -17.98 -9.18
N ASP A 9 8.08 -19.31 -9.19
CA ASP A 9 7.13 -19.97 -10.09
C ASP A 9 5.69 -19.60 -9.70
N TYR A 10 4.94 -19.04 -10.65
CA TYR A 10 3.56 -18.63 -10.44
C TYR A 10 2.67 -19.80 -9.99
N LYS A 11 2.97 -21.05 -10.38
CA LYS A 11 2.23 -22.24 -9.91
C LYS A 11 2.27 -22.37 -8.39
N HIS A 12 3.40 -22.08 -7.74
CA HIS A 12 3.49 -22.12 -6.28
C HIS A 12 2.63 -21.03 -5.62
N VAL A 13 2.52 -19.87 -6.27
CA VAL A 13 1.65 -18.78 -5.80
C VAL A 13 0.18 -19.18 -5.94
N GLN A 14 -0.20 -19.81 -7.06
CA GLN A 14 -1.57 -20.30 -7.27
C GLN A 14 -1.95 -21.36 -6.22
N GLN A 15 -1.06 -22.31 -5.94
CA GLN A 15 -1.27 -23.33 -4.90
C GLN A 15 -1.45 -22.72 -3.50
N ASP A 16 -0.71 -21.66 -3.15
CA ASP A 16 -0.86 -20.99 -1.85
C ASP A 16 -2.20 -20.24 -1.74
N LEU A 17 -2.72 -19.72 -2.86
CA LEU A 17 -4.02 -19.05 -2.93
C LEU A 17 -5.20 -20.03 -2.80
N GLU A 18 -5.07 -21.26 -3.33
CA GLU A 18 -6.13 -22.28 -3.28
C GLU A 18 -6.51 -22.69 -1.85
N ASN A 19 -5.60 -22.52 -0.89
CA ASN A 19 -5.83 -22.82 0.53
C ASN A 19 -6.69 -21.78 1.27
N GLY A 20 -7.08 -20.69 0.59
CA GLY A 20 -7.89 -19.59 1.15
C GLY A 20 -7.12 -18.63 2.07
N ILE A 21 -6.26 -19.16 2.94
CA ILE A 21 -5.31 -18.37 3.75
C ILE A 21 -3.90 -18.69 3.26
N THR A 22 -3.16 -17.66 2.87
CA THR A 22 -1.81 -17.80 2.31
C THR A 22 -0.81 -18.05 3.43
N VAL A 23 0.03 -19.07 3.27
CA VAL A 23 1.01 -19.51 4.29
C VAL A 23 2.46 -19.44 3.78
N HIS A 24 2.66 -19.16 2.51
CA HIS A 24 4.00 -19.06 1.90
C HIS A 24 4.29 -17.67 1.40
N TYR A 25 3.29 -16.96 0.90
CA TYR A 25 3.43 -15.61 0.36
C TYR A 25 2.47 -14.65 1.06
N ASN A 26 2.87 -13.38 1.03
CA ASN A 26 2.12 -12.23 1.54
C ASN A 26 1.64 -12.39 3.00
N THR A 27 2.43 -13.12 3.78
CA THR A 27 2.23 -13.27 5.21
C THR A 27 2.18 -11.92 5.89
N ASN A 28 1.39 -11.82 6.95
CA ASN A 28 1.30 -10.66 7.80
C ASN A 28 0.94 -11.12 9.21
N PHE A 29 1.23 -10.26 10.19
CA PHE A 29 0.81 -10.38 11.58
C PHE A 29 1.00 -11.78 12.19
N HIS A 30 2.25 -12.16 12.43
CA HIS A 30 2.55 -13.34 13.22
C HIS A 30 2.32 -13.09 14.72
N THR A 31 1.81 -14.10 15.41
CA THR A 31 1.56 -14.08 16.84
C THR A 31 2.86 -14.02 17.65
N ALA A 32 2.75 -13.66 18.93
CA ALA A 32 3.91 -13.70 19.84
C ALA A 32 4.48 -15.12 20.03
N ALA A 33 3.67 -16.16 19.82
CA ALA A 33 4.11 -17.55 19.88
C ALA A 33 4.94 -17.93 18.64
N GLU A 34 4.56 -17.43 17.46
CA GLU A 34 5.28 -17.67 16.20
C GLU A 34 6.55 -16.82 16.06
N ALA A 35 6.55 -15.61 16.64
CA ALA A 35 7.66 -14.66 16.59
C ALA A 35 8.04 -14.17 18.00
N PRO A 36 8.58 -15.05 18.87
CA PRO A 36 8.95 -14.68 20.23
C PRO A 36 10.05 -13.62 20.23
N GLY A 37 9.93 -12.64 21.13
CA GLY A 37 10.90 -11.53 21.26
C GLY A 37 10.66 -10.34 20.36
N TYR A 38 9.75 -10.43 19.37
CA TYR A 38 9.41 -9.30 18.51
C TYR A 38 8.22 -8.52 19.10
N PRO A 39 8.30 -7.18 19.23
CA PRO A 39 7.16 -6.36 19.64
C PRO A 39 6.17 -6.18 18.48
N ILE A 40 4.96 -5.71 18.80
CA ILE A 40 4.06 -5.17 17.77
C ILE A 40 4.61 -3.78 17.41
N PRO A 41 4.97 -3.53 16.14
CA PRO A 41 5.53 -2.25 15.74
C PRO A 41 4.45 -1.15 15.71
N SER A 42 4.88 0.10 15.94
CA SER A 42 4.02 1.27 15.87
C SER A 42 3.75 1.68 14.42
N ASN A 43 2.48 1.97 14.10
CA ASN A 43 2.07 2.53 12.82
C ASN A 43 2.22 4.06 12.74
N LYS A 44 2.32 4.75 13.89
CA LYS A 44 2.31 6.22 13.96
C LYS A 44 3.37 6.89 13.07
N PRO A 45 4.62 6.40 12.97
CA PRO A 45 5.64 6.99 12.09
C PRO A 45 5.31 6.92 10.59
N PHE A 46 4.40 6.03 10.21
CA PHE A 46 4.06 5.72 8.83
C PHE A 46 2.69 6.27 8.43
N SER A 47 2.11 7.14 9.27
CA SER A 47 0.86 7.83 8.96
C SER A 47 1.00 8.61 7.65
N TYR A 48 -0.01 8.50 6.80
CA TYR A 48 0.01 9.01 5.43
C TYR A 48 0.27 10.53 5.37
N ASP A 49 -0.25 11.29 6.33
CA ASP A 49 -0.12 12.75 6.45
C ASP A 49 1.32 13.23 6.62
N ILE A 50 2.12 12.51 7.41
CA ILE A 50 3.55 12.81 7.63
C ILE A 50 4.29 12.81 6.29
N TRP A 51 3.99 11.82 5.46
CA TRP A 51 4.71 11.57 4.20
C TRP A 51 4.05 12.21 2.98
N LEU A 52 2.86 12.77 3.15
CA LEU A 52 2.08 13.37 2.07
C LEU A 52 2.86 14.41 1.26
N PRO A 53 3.63 15.35 1.87
CA PRO A 53 4.42 16.31 1.11
C PRO A 53 5.45 15.65 0.17
N LEU A 54 6.10 14.56 0.64
CA LEU A 54 7.04 13.81 -0.17
C LEU A 54 6.33 13.00 -1.26
N ILE A 55 5.19 12.38 -0.95
CA ILE A 55 4.37 11.63 -1.91
C ILE A 55 3.94 12.55 -3.06
N LEU A 56 3.40 13.74 -2.77
CA LEU A 56 3.01 14.72 -3.77
C LEU A 56 4.19 15.13 -4.65
N ARG A 57 5.33 15.48 -4.04
CA ARG A 57 6.55 15.89 -4.75
C ARG A 57 7.05 14.78 -5.67
N SER A 58 7.14 13.55 -5.19
CA SER A 58 7.62 12.39 -5.97
C SER A 58 6.73 12.05 -7.16
N ARG A 59 5.47 12.49 -7.14
CA ARG A 59 4.47 12.31 -8.20
C ARG A 59 4.30 13.53 -9.08
N GLY A 60 5.01 14.63 -8.80
CA GLY A 60 4.85 15.90 -9.51
C GLY A 60 3.48 16.54 -9.33
N ILE A 61 2.77 16.25 -8.23
CA ILE A 61 1.45 16.82 -7.92
C ILE A 61 1.64 18.10 -7.11
N ALA A 62 1.00 19.19 -7.52
CA ALA A 62 1.05 20.42 -6.76
C ALA A 62 0.23 20.30 -5.47
N ALA A 63 0.72 20.90 -4.38
CA ALA A 63 -0.02 20.91 -3.11
C ALA A 63 -1.42 21.56 -3.23
N SER A 64 -1.63 22.44 -4.22
CA SER A 64 -2.94 23.02 -4.54
C SER A 64 -3.97 22.03 -5.09
N ASP A 65 -3.52 20.89 -5.61
CA ASP A 65 -4.38 19.86 -6.19
C ASP A 65 -4.84 18.83 -5.15
N LEU A 66 -4.20 18.82 -3.98
CA LEU A 66 -4.64 18.05 -2.82
C LEU A 66 -5.89 18.70 -2.23
N GLN A 67 -6.95 17.90 -2.11
CA GLN A 67 -8.16 18.28 -1.38
C GLN A 67 -8.30 17.39 -0.14
N VAL A 68 -8.52 17.99 1.02
CA VAL A 68 -8.63 17.27 2.30
C VAL A 68 -10.00 17.53 2.90
N ILE A 69 -10.72 16.44 3.18
CA ILE A 69 -12.00 16.50 3.91
C ILE A 69 -11.78 15.96 5.32
N VAL A 70 -12.19 16.74 6.30
CA VAL A 70 -12.22 16.33 7.71
C VAL A 70 -13.56 15.64 7.98
N LEU A 71 -13.49 14.37 8.36
CA LEU A 71 -14.65 13.60 8.82
C LEU A 71 -14.65 13.59 10.33
N ARG A 72 -15.70 14.11 10.95
CA ARG A 72 -15.85 14.15 12.41
C ARG A 72 -16.49 12.88 12.95
N ARG A 73 -16.31 12.61 14.23
CA ARG A 73 -16.79 11.40 14.92
C ARG A 73 -18.24 11.00 14.57
N PRO A 74 -19.25 11.90 14.56
CA PRO A 74 -20.62 11.51 14.16
C PRO A 74 -20.71 10.98 12.72
N GLN A 75 -19.97 11.59 11.79
CA GLN A 75 -19.91 11.17 10.39
C GLN A 75 -19.18 9.82 10.25
N ILE A 76 -18.11 9.63 11.03
CA ILE A 76 -17.36 8.37 11.09
C ILE A 76 -18.26 7.24 11.62
N GLU A 77 -19.01 7.48 12.68
CA GLU A 77 -19.95 6.51 13.25
C GLU A 77 -21.02 6.11 12.24
N LEU A 78 -21.61 7.08 11.54
CA LEU A 78 -22.64 6.81 10.54
C LEU A 78 -22.07 6.04 9.33
N LEU A 79 -20.90 6.46 8.82
CA LEU A 79 -20.21 5.74 7.75
C LEU A 79 -19.86 4.30 8.15
N ALA A 80 -19.38 4.08 9.36
CA ALA A 80 -19.03 2.75 9.85
C ALA A 80 -20.26 1.84 9.98
N LYS A 81 -21.38 2.35 10.52
CA LYS A 81 -22.65 1.62 10.62
C LYS A 81 -23.21 1.28 9.24
N ALA A 82 -23.25 2.26 8.34
CA ALA A 82 -23.68 2.05 6.96
C ALA A 82 -22.77 1.03 6.26
N ALA A 83 -21.46 1.09 6.48
CA ALA A 83 -20.52 0.15 5.87
C ALA A 83 -20.74 -1.28 6.34
N ALA A 84 -20.91 -1.50 7.64
CA ALA A 84 -21.23 -2.81 8.20
C ALA A 84 -22.50 -3.42 7.58
N ALA A 85 -23.47 -2.59 7.19
CA ALA A 85 -24.73 -3.01 6.57
C ALA A 85 -24.66 -3.19 5.04
N SER A 86 -23.61 -2.68 4.38
CA SER A 86 -23.51 -2.59 2.91
C SER A 86 -22.38 -3.44 2.29
N ILE A 87 -21.36 -3.82 3.06
CA ILE A 87 -20.21 -4.59 2.55
C ILE A 87 -20.63 -5.90 1.86
N HIS A 88 -21.53 -6.67 2.48
CA HIS A 88 -21.94 -7.97 1.95
C HIS A 88 -22.79 -7.87 0.68
N THR A 89 -23.62 -6.84 0.59
CA THR A 89 -24.56 -6.65 -0.53
C THR A 89 -23.96 -5.84 -1.66
N ARG A 90 -22.85 -5.12 -1.40
CA ARG A 90 -22.17 -4.23 -2.34
C ARG A 90 -23.06 -3.12 -2.90
N VAL A 91 -24.12 -2.77 -2.15
CA VAL A 91 -25.03 -1.67 -2.47
C VAL A 91 -25.24 -0.85 -1.21
N LEU A 92 -25.50 0.45 -1.39
CA LEU A 92 -25.83 1.32 -0.26
C LEU A 92 -27.14 0.85 0.39
N ASN A 93 -27.11 0.60 1.70
CA ASN A 93 -28.28 0.20 2.44
C ASN A 93 -29.25 1.37 2.58
N ARG A 94 -30.48 1.18 2.09
CA ARG A 94 -31.52 2.21 2.02
C ARG A 94 -31.88 2.79 3.39
N SER A 95 -31.72 2.03 4.48
CA SER A 95 -32.03 2.52 5.82
C SER A 95 -31.10 3.64 6.30
N TYR A 96 -29.92 3.79 5.66
CA TYR A 96 -28.94 4.82 6.00
C TYR A 96 -28.84 5.93 4.94
N ALA A 97 -29.59 5.83 3.84
CA ALA A 97 -29.42 6.71 2.70
C ALA A 97 -29.74 8.18 3.02
N GLU A 98 -30.86 8.41 3.73
CA GLU A 98 -31.28 9.75 4.16
C GLU A 98 -30.29 10.35 5.17
N ASP A 99 -29.96 9.63 6.24
CA ASP A 99 -28.97 10.06 7.23
C ASP A 99 -27.61 10.40 6.59
N LEU A 100 -27.14 9.60 5.64
CA LEU A 100 -25.87 9.86 4.94
C LEU A 100 -25.96 11.14 4.09
N GLN A 101 -27.08 11.34 3.39
CA GLN A 101 -27.29 12.54 2.59
C GLN A 101 -27.35 13.81 3.45
N GLU A 102 -27.89 13.73 4.65
CA GLU A 102 -27.98 14.87 5.56
C GLU A 102 -26.68 15.15 6.31
N GLU A 103 -25.99 14.11 6.80
CA GLU A 103 -24.87 14.28 7.74
C GLU A 103 -23.48 14.13 7.09
N VAL A 104 -23.36 13.31 6.05
CA VAL A 104 -22.07 12.92 5.46
C VAL A 104 -21.81 13.59 4.12
N TYR A 105 -22.80 13.62 3.23
CA TYR A 105 -22.66 14.24 1.90
C TYR A 105 -22.20 15.70 1.97
N PRO A 106 -22.69 16.56 2.90
CA PRO A 106 -22.25 17.95 2.98
C PRO A 106 -20.74 18.11 3.20
N ALA A 107 -20.08 17.17 3.85
CA ALA A 107 -18.62 17.22 4.04
C ALA A 107 -17.86 17.18 2.71
N PHE A 108 -18.43 16.52 1.69
CA PHE A 108 -17.80 16.33 0.38
C PHE A 108 -18.26 17.34 -0.68
N GLN A 109 -19.25 18.19 -0.40
CA GLN A 109 -19.81 19.13 -1.39
C GLN A 109 -18.79 20.18 -1.88
N SER A 110 -17.73 20.44 -1.11
CA SER A 110 -16.67 21.36 -1.49
C SER A 110 -15.65 20.77 -2.48
N LEU A 111 -15.72 19.46 -2.75
CA LEU A 111 -14.80 18.80 -3.66
C LEU A 111 -14.96 19.31 -5.08
N LYS A 112 -13.82 19.56 -5.72
CA LYS A 112 -13.68 19.87 -7.14
C LYS A 112 -13.28 18.59 -7.86
N PHE A 113 -14.14 18.13 -8.77
CA PHE A 113 -13.89 16.95 -9.58
C PHE A 113 -13.24 17.36 -10.91
N PRO A 114 -11.97 17.01 -11.16
CA PRO A 114 -11.35 17.24 -12.46
C PRO A 114 -11.87 16.23 -13.49
N PRO A 115 -11.66 16.45 -14.81
CA PRO A 115 -12.14 15.54 -15.86
C PRO A 115 -11.67 14.09 -15.71
N GLU A 116 -10.44 13.88 -15.26
CA GLU A 116 -9.85 12.57 -14.97
C GLU A 116 -10.44 11.90 -13.72
N GLY A 117 -11.19 12.65 -12.90
CA GLY A 117 -11.75 12.21 -11.63
C GLY A 117 -10.75 12.26 -10.48
N LEU A 118 -11.21 11.85 -9.30
CA LEU A 118 -10.40 11.83 -8.09
C LEU A 118 -9.99 10.40 -7.72
N PHE A 119 -8.86 10.28 -7.05
CA PHE A 119 -8.48 9.15 -6.20
C PHE A 119 -8.72 9.55 -4.73
N VAL A 120 -9.19 8.62 -3.90
CA VAL A 120 -9.39 8.85 -2.47
C VAL A 120 -8.58 7.88 -1.60
N ARG A 121 -8.07 8.41 -0.49
CA ARG A 121 -7.42 7.64 0.56
C ARG A 121 -7.79 8.19 1.94
N LEU A 122 -8.21 7.30 2.84
CA LEU A 122 -8.21 7.56 4.28
C LEU A 122 -6.80 7.33 4.84
N GLY A 123 -6.50 7.87 6.01
CA GLY A 123 -5.16 7.77 6.62
C GLY A 123 -4.52 6.37 6.59
N ALA A 124 -5.31 5.29 6.73
CA ALA A 124 -4.82 3.91 6.71
C ALA A 124 -5.09 3.13 5.40
N CYS A 125 -5.98 3.60 4.52
CA CYS A 125 -6.37 2.81 3.34
C CYS A 125 -7.08 3.61 2.24
N SER A 126 -7.04 3.09 1.02
CA SER A 126 -7.96 3.47 -0.05
C SER A 126 -9.10 2.45 -0.20
N PRO A 127 -10.33 2.88 -0.55
CA PRO A 127 -11.51 2.02 -0.64
C PRO A 127 -11.55 1.18 -1.93
N LYS A 128 -10.41 0.63 -2.36
CA LYS A 128 -10.27 -0.03 -3.67
C LYS A 128 -11.05 -1.35 -3.80
N ASP A 129 -11.46 -1.93 -2.68
CA ASP A 129 -12.31 -3.12 -2.57
C ASP A 129 -13.81 -2.79 -2.57
N GLY A 130 -14.18 -1.51 -2.49
CA GLY A 130 -15.58 -1.07 -2.54
C GLY A 130 -16.18 -1.20 -3.94
N ALA A 131 -17.50 -1.31 -3.98
CA ALA A 131 -18.29 -1.44 -5.19
C ALA A 131 -18.23 -0.15 -6.03
N PRO A 132 -17.86 -0.22 -7.32
CA PRO A 132 -18.03 0.91 -8.22
C PRO A 132 -19.51 1.11 -8.58
N ALA A 133 -19.93 2.36 -8.74
CA ALA A 133 -21.21 2.66 -9.38
C ALA A 133 -21.25 2.17 -10.84
N THR A 134 -20.13 2.32 -11.55
CA THR A 134 -19.94 1.83 -12.94
C THR A 134 -18.81 0.81 -12.99
N PRO A 135 -19.05 -0.46 -13.38
CA PRO A 135 -18.02 -1.48 -13.44
C PRO A 135 -16.77 -1.04 -14.20
N GLY A 136 -15.59 -1.27 -13.62
CA GLY A 136 -14.31 -0.89 -14.21
C GLY A 136 -13.88 0.56 -13.98
N VAL A 137 -14.78 1.45 -13.54
CA VAL A 137 -14.43 2.83 -13.21
C VAL A 137 -13.80 2.90 -11.82
N LEU A 138 -12.52 3.28 -11.77
CA LEU A 138 -11.74 3.40 -10.54
C LEU A 138 -11.72 4.82 -9.96
N ALA A 139 -11.84 5.83 -10.83
CA ALA A 139 -11.89 7.23 -10.45
C ALA A 139 -13.25 7.61 -9.85
N PHE A 140 -13.26 8.63 -9.00
CA PHE A 140 -14.47 9.22 -8.42
C PHE A 140 -14.86 10.48 -9.18
N HIS A 141 -16.12 10.59 -9.60
CA HIS A 141 -16.65 11.75 -10.31
C HIS A 141 -17.83 12.43 -9.60
N SER A 142 -18.26 11.88 -8.45
CA SER A 142 -19.38 12.39 -7.67
C SER A 142 -19.24 12.05 -6.18
N VAL A 143 -20.01 12.74 -5.34
CA VAL A 143 -20.10 12.44 -3.90
C VAL A 143 -20.76 11.08 -3.68
N GLU A 144 -21.75 10.74 -4.51
CA GLU A 144 -22.44 9.46 -4.51
C GLU A 144 -21.46 8.30 -4.73
N ASP A 145 -20.52 8.44 -5.67
CA ASP A 145 -19.48 7.43 -5.91
C ASP A 145 -18.59 7.25 -4.69
N ILE A 146 -18.21 8.35 -4.03
CA ILE A 146 -17.36 8.35 -2.84
C ILE A 146 -18.05 7.59 -1.71
N VAL A 147 -19.29 7.99 -1.38
CA VAL A 147 -20.03 7.40 -0.27
C VAL A 147 -20.38 5.93 -0.55
N LEU A 148 -20.77 5.59 -1.78
CA LEU A 148 -20.99 4.19 -2.16
C LEU A 148 -19.72 3.36 -1.97
N ARG A 149 -18.56 3.83 -2.45
CA ARG A 149 -17.31 3.06 -2.34
C ARG A 149 -16.86 2.92 -0.90
N MET A 150 -16.97 3.98 -0.10
CA MET A 150 -16.62 3.95 1.31
C MET A 150 -17.52 3.00 2.10
N THR A 151 -18.83 3.01 1.86
CA THR A 151 -19.79 2.13 2.57
C THR A 151 -19.80 0.69 2.06
N THR A 152 -19.14 0.38 0.96
CA THR A 152 -19.05 -1.01 0.45
C THR A 152 -17.64 -1.59 0.56
N SER A 153 -16.71 -0.86 1.18
CA SER A 153 -15.31 -1.27 1.37
C SER A 153 -15.07 -1.79 2.79
N LEU A 154 -14.60 -3.04 2.90
CA LEU A 154 -14.21 -3.65 4.16
C LEU A 154 -12.99 -2.92 4.76
N ARG A 155 -12.07 -2.49 3.89
CA ARG A 155 -10.90 -1.69 4.31
C ARG A 155 -11.31 -0.39 4.97
N THR A 156 -12.28 0.31 4.38
CA THR A 156 -12.82 1.56 4.92
C THR A 156 -13.50 1.32 6.25
N TRP A 157 -14.36 0.31 6.35
CA TRP A 157 -15.00 -0.06 7.62
C TRP A 157 -13.98 -0.35 8.73
N SER A 158 -12.93 -1.12 8.43
CA SER A 158 -11.86 -1.40 9.38
C SER A 158 -11.12 -0.14 9.81
N ALA A 159 -10.77 0.74 8.86
CA ALA A 159 -10.10 2.01 9.16
C ALA A 159 -10.95 2.94 10.03
N LEU A 160 -12.24 3.11 9.72
CA LEU A 160 -13.16 3.94 10.50
C LEU A 160 -13.40 3.35 11.90
N THR A 161 -13.56 2.02 12.00
CA THR A 161 -13.73 1.33 13.29
C THR A 161 -12.50 1.51 14.18
N ASN A 162 -11.29 1.48 13.61
CA ASN A 162 -10.06 1.75 14.36
C ASN A 162 -10.02 3.19 14.90
N VAL A 163 -10.53 4.17 14.15
CA VAL A 163 -10.67 5.55 14.63
C VAL A 163 -11.65 5.60 15.81
N LEU A 164 -12.82 4.96 15.69
CA LEU A 164 -13.84 4.93 16.76
C LEU A 164 -13.36 4.21 18.04
N ASN A 165 -12.48 3.22 17.90
CA ASN A 165 -11.85 2.50 19.01
C ASN A 165 -10.68 3.27 19.64
N SER A 166 -10.40 4.48 19.19
CA SER A 166 -9.39 5.39 19.74
C SER A 166 -10.04 6.67 20.29
N ASP A 167 -9.23 7.48 20.96
CA ASP A 167 -9.62 8.81 21.45
C ASP A 167 -9.68 9.89 20.35
N ALA A 168 -9.56 9.50 19.07
CA ALA A 168 -9.63 10.44 17.95
C ALA A 168 -11.06 10.93 17.71
N GLU A 169 -11.22 12.25 17.55
CA GLU A 169 -12.50 12.91 17.27
C GLU A 169 -12.75 13.13 15.77
N GLU A 170 -11.72 12.95 14.94
CA GLU A 170 -11.80 13.13 13.50
C GLU A 170 -10.78 12.28 12.75
N THR A 171 -10.99 12.17 11.44
CA THR A 171 -10.03 11.59 10.49
C THR A 171 -10.08 12.36 9.18
N HIS A 172 -9.06 12.16 8.34
CA HIS A 172 -8.94 12.84 7.05
C HIS A 172 -9.18 11.88 5.89
N ALA A 173 -9.94 12.36 4.90
CA ALA A 173 -10.00 11.80 3.57
C ALA A 173 -9.22 12.71 2.61
N TYR A 174 -8.17 12.16 2.00
CA TYR A 174 -7.31 12.83 1.05
C TYR A 174 -7.78 12.50 -0.37
N PHE A 175 -7.95 13.54 -1.17
CA PHE A 175 -8.36 13.46 -2.57
C PHE A 175 -7.29 14.06 -3.47
N LEU A 176 -6.91 13.30 -4.49
CA LEU A 176 -5.91 13.68 -5.49
C LEU A 176 -6.47 13.46 -6.89
N PRO A 177 -5.99 14.17 -7.91
CA PRO A 177 -6.29 13.82 -9.30
C PRO A 177 -6.00 12.34 -9.57
N PHE A 178 -6.93 11.67 -10.22
CA PHE A 178 -6.79 10.25 -10.56
C PHE A 178 -5.74 10.09 -11.65
N ASP A 179 -4.77 9.21 -11.42
CA ASP A 179 -3.75 8.84 -12.41
C ASP A 179 -3.95 7.38 -12.82
N SER A 180 -4.43 7.16 -14.04
CA SER A 180 -4.70 5.83 -14.58
C SER A 180 -3.44 4.98 -14.78
N ARG A 181 -2.25 5.60 -14.75
CA ARG A 181 -0.97 4.90 -14.83
C ARG A 181 -0.62 4.19 -13.53
N LEU A 182 -1.13 4.64 -12.37
CA LEU A 182 -0.91 4.05 -11.04
C LEU A 182 -1.65 2.71 -10.89
N GLN A 183 -1.19 1.72 -11.65
CA GLN A 183 -1.69 0.37 -11.63
C GLN A 183 -0.84 -0.49 -10.69
N SER A 184 -1.49 -1.30 -9.85
CA SER A 184 -0.79 -2.17 -8.89
C SER A 184 0.14 -3.20 -9.53
N SER A 185 -0.03 -3.49 -10.81
CA SER A 185 0.88 -4.33 -11.61
C SER A 185 2.25 -3.68 -11.85
N ARG A 186 2.34 -2.35 -11.72
CA ARG A 186 3.57 -1.53 -11.81
C ARG A 186 4.06 -1.07 -10.42
N GLU A 187 3.45 -1.56 -9.36
CA GLU A 187 3.84 -1.25 -7.98
C GLU A 187 4.85 -2.25 -7.43
N TYR A 188 5.76 -1.77 -6.58
CA TYR A 188 6.75 -2.59 -5.89
C TYR A 188 6.78 -2.24 -4.41
N ARG A 189 6.87 -3.28 -3.56
CA ARG A 189 7.09 -3.14 -2.13
C ARG A 189 8.56 -3.29 -1.82
N VAL A 190 9.11 -2.31 -1.12
CA VAL A 190 10.53 -2.20 -0.77
C VAL A 190 10.69 -2.36 0.73
N PHE A 191 11.68 -3.13 1.16
CA PHE A 191 11.94 -3.45 2.56
C PHE A 191 13.23 -2.79 3.02
N CYS A 192 13.13 -1.93 4.04
CA CYS A 192 14.27 -1.25 4.67
C CYS A 192 14.45 -1.78 6.08
N CYS A 193 15.57 -2.45 6.34
CA CYS A 193 15.78 -3.12 7.61
C CYS A 193 16.02 -2.12 8.76
N PRO A 194 15.75 -2.51 10.01
CA PRO A 194 16.10 -1.72 11.19
C PRO A 194 17.58 -1.30 11.22
N GLU A 195 17.89 -0.29 12.03
CA GLU A 195 19.20 0.29 12.33
C GLU A 195 19.86 0.98 11.15
N SER A 196 20.20 0.21 10.10
CA SER A 196 20.87 0.72 8.90
C SER A 196 19.92 1.43 7.94
N LEU A 197 18.63 1.09 7.97
CA LEU A 197 17.61 1.53 7.01
C LEU A 197 17.95 1.20 5.54
N ARG A 198 18.92 0.30 5.31
CA ARG A 198 19.28 -0.14 3.97
C ARG A 198 18.15 -0.95 3.36
N ILE A 199 17.97 -0.81 2.05
CA ILE A 199 17.12 -1.69 1.26
C ILE A 199 17.69 -3.10 1.26
N THR A 200 16.92 -4.07 1.77
CA THR A 200 17.29 -5.49 1.79
C THR A 200 16.57 -6.28 0.71
N ALA A 201 15.34 -5.89 0.37
CA ALA A 201 14.51 -6.62 -0.56
C ALA A 201 13.54 -5.71 -1.32
N VAL A 202 13.16 -6.17 -2.52
CA VAL A 202 12.12 -5.60 -3.37
C VAL A 202 11.23 -6.74 -3.84
N SER A 203 9.92 -6.56 -3.76
CA SER A 203 8.92 -7.48 -4.29
C SER A 203 8.01 -6.75 -5.27
N GLN A 204 7.60 -7.39 -6.37
CA GLN A 204 6.41 -6.90 -7.07
C GLN A 204 5.22 -6.88 -6.09
N TYR A 205 4.44 -5.80 -6.10
CA TYR A 205 3.34 -5.64 -5.16
C TYR A 205 2.20 -6.60 -5.47
N GLU A 206 1.81 -6.72 -6.75
CA GLU A 206 0.79 -7.65 -7.23
C GLU A 206 1.34 -9.09 -7.31
N TRP A 207 1.67 -9.64 -6.14
CA TRP A 207 2.35 -10.93 -5.97
C TRP A 207 1.53 -12.12 -6.49
N HIS A 208 0.21 -11.99 -6.59
CA HIS A 208 -0.74 -13.03 -7.02
C HIS A 208 -0.98 -13.05 -8.54
N LYS A 209 -0.16 -12.36 -9.34
CA LYS A 209 -0.16 -12.41 -10.80
C LYS A 209 1.27 -12.51 -11.33
N PRO A 210 1.51 -12.99 -12.56
CA PRO A 210 2.81 -12.91 -13.20
C PRO A 210 3.31 -11.47 -13.30
N TRP A 211 4.63 -11.28 -13.24
CA TRP A 211 5.23 -9.96 -13.41
C TRP A 211 4.97 -9.42 -14.81
N ILE A 212 4.61 -8.13 -14.93
CA ILE A 212 4.29 -7.52 -16.22
C ILE A 212 5.49 -7.39 -17.17
N TYR A 213 6.70 -7.52 -16.63
CA TYR A 213 7.95 -7.56 -17.39
C TYR A 213 8.58 -8.96 -17.36
N ALA A 214 7.79 -10.00 -17.07
CA ALA A 214 8.23 -11.37 -17.22
C ALA A 214 8.50 -11.66 -18.70
N GLU A 215 9.71 -12.10 -18.99
CA GLU A 215 10.20 -12.42 -20.32
C GLU A 215 11.03 -13.71 -20.23
N GLU A 216 11.14 -14.49 -21.31
CA GLU A 216 12.01 -15.68 -21.31
C GLU A 216 13.49 -15.32 -21.10
N ASN A 217 13.90 -14.15 -21.58
CA ASN A 217 15.27 -13.68 -21.46
C ASN A 217 15.54 -13.10 -20.06
N ARG A 218 16.24 -13.89 -19.23
CA ARG A 218 16.62 -13.50 -17.87
C ARG A 218 17.54 -12.28 -17.79
N ASP A 219 18.39 -12.04 -18.79
CA ASP A 219 19.26 -10.85 -18.79
C ASP A 219 18.42 -9.58 -18.97
N MET A 220 17.42 -9.60 -19.84
CA MET A 220 16.49 -8.47 -20.03
C MET A 220 15.66 -8.20 -18.76
N MET A 221 15.22 -9.26 -18.09
CA MET A 221 14.55 -9.13 -16.78
C MET A 221 15.49 -8.55 -15.72
N GLY A 222 16.75 -9.01 -15.67
CA GLY A 222 17.78 -8.51 -14.77
C GLY A 222 18.09 -7.03 -14.99
N ASP A 223 18.23 -6.60 -16.25
CA ASP A 223 18.41 -5.20 -16.62
C ASP A 223 17.20 -4.34 -16.24
N ARG A 224 15.98 -4.88 -16.41
CA ARG A 224 14.75 -4.20 -15.99
C ARG A 224 14.69 -4.04 -14.48
N ALA A 225 14.97 -5.10 -13.73
CA ALA A 225 15.02 -5.06 -12.28
C ALA A 225 16.08 -4.08 -11.79
N GLN A 226 17.26 -4.05 -12.41
CA GLN A 226 18.32 -3.10 -12.07
C GLN A 226 17.88 -1.63 -12.30
N ARG A 227 17.18 -1.34 -13.40
CA ARG A 227 16.62 0.00 -13.64
C ARG A 227 15.59 0.38 -12.57
N ILE A 228 14.70 -0.53 -12.21
CA ILE A 228 13.68 -0.31 -11.17
C ILE A 228 14.35 -0.07 -9.81
N THR A 229 15.32 -0.90 -9.43
CA THR A 229 16.09 -0.75 -8.20
C THR A 229 16.80 0.61 -8.15
N GLY A 230 17.46 1.04 -9.23
CA GLY A 230 18.10 2.35 -9.25
C GLY A 230 17.11 3.52 -9.11
N CYS A 231 15.85 3.38 -9.55
CA CYS A 231 14.80 4.36 -9.32
C CYS A 231 14.28 4.32 -7.87
N ILE A 232 14.13 3.12 -7.31
CA ILE A 232 13.76 2.89 -5.90
C ILE A 232 14.79 3.51 -4.96
N GLU A 233 16.08 3.35 -5.24
CA GLU A 233 17.17 3.90 -4.42
C GLU A 233 17.08 5.43 -4.32
N ARG A 234 16.72 6.13 -5.41
CA ARG A 234 16.49 7.58 -5.38
C ARG A 234 15.29 7.97 -4.50
N VAL A 235 14.18 7.21 -4.57
CA VAL A 235 13.03 7.43 -3.67
C VAL A 235 13.40 7.15 -2.22
N HIS A 236 14.24 6.15 -1.98
CA HIS A 236 14.76 5.86 -0.64
C HIS A 236 15.64 6.99 -0.11
N GLU A 237 16.55 7.54 -0.91
CA GLU A 237 17.34 8.73 -0.56
C GLU A 237 16.42 9.90 -0.18
N ASP A 238 15.40 10.19 -0.99
CA ASP A 238 14.40 11.22 -0.69
C ASP A 238 13.66 10.99 0.64
N ILE A 239 13.32 9.74 0.97
CA ILE A 239 12.70 9.36 2.26
C ILE A 239 13.66 9.63 3.41
N ILE A 240 14.92 9.23 3.27
CA ILE A 240 15.95 9.41 4.31
C ILE A 240 16.22 10.90 4.53
N GLU A 241 16.35 11.69 3.48
CA GLU A 241 16.51 13.14 3.56
C GLU A 241 15.29 13.80 4.20
N PHE A 242 14.08 13.43 3.77
CA PHE A 242 12.85 13.96 4.35
C PHE A 242 12.74 13.66 5.84
N MET A 243 13.07 12.44 6.26
CA MET A 243 13.09 12.02 7.66
C MET A 243 14.13 12.80 8.48
N GLN A 244 15.33 13.00 7.93
CA GLN A 244 16.41 13.73 8.61
C GLN A 244 16.13 15.23 8.75
N ALA A 245 15.34 15.79 7.83
CA ALA A 245 14.90 17.19 7.88
C ALA A 245 13.78 17.45 8.91
N GLN A 246 13.14 16.41 9.46
CA GLN A 246 12.12 16.59 10.50
C GLN A 246 12.76 16.98 11.83
N GLU A 247 12.15 17.94 12.53
CA GLU A 247 12.58 18.33 13.88
C GLU A 247 12.21 17.28 14.95
N ASP A 248 11.28 16.37 14.64
CA ASP A 248 10.84 15.30 15.53
C ASP A 248 11.88 14.16 15.59
N GLY A 249 12.80 14.26 16.55
CA GLY A 249 13.80 13.23 16.82
C GLY A 249 13.22 11.87 17.25
N GLU A 250 12.00 11.83 17.78
CA GLU A 250 11.35 10.56 18.14
C GLU A 250 10.82 9.83 16.90
N LEU A 251 10.34 10.55 15.88
CA LEU A 251 9.98 9.95 14.59
C LEU A 251 11.17 9.18 14.00
N GLN A 252 12.32 9.85 13.90
CA GLN A 252 13.54 9.24 13.35
C GLN A 252 13.98 8.02 14.17
N LYS A 253 13.95 8.13 15.50
CA LYS A 253 14.34 7.05 16.41
C LYS A 253 13.45 5.82 16.26
N VAL A 254 12.13 5.99 16.13
CA VAL A 254 11.20 4.87 15.95
C VAL A 254 11.37 4.23 14.58
N ILE A 255 11.56 5.02 13.51
CA ILE A 255 11.81 4.46 12.17
C ILE A 255 13.12 3.67 12.16
N ARG A 256 14.19 4.19 12.77
CA ARG A 256 15.46 3.49 12.88
C ARG A 256 15.36 2.21 13.69
N SER A 257 14.63 2.20 14.80
CA SER A 257 14.51 0.99 15.62
C SER A 257 13.62 -0.09 15.00
N GLN A 258 12.61 0.30 14.21
CA GLN A 258 11.64 -0.64 13.63
C GLN A 258 11.95 -1.06 12.19
N GLY A 259 12.71 -0.25 11.44
CA GLY A 259 12.73 -0.32 9.98
C GLY A 259 11.41 0.16 9.37
N PHE A 260 11.31 0.09 8.05
CA PHE A 260 10.08 0.46 7.33
C PHE A 260 9.96 -0.29 6.00
N THR A 261 8.75 -0.37 5.49
CA THR A 261 8.52 -0.72 4.08
C THR A 261 7.92 0.47 3.37
N PHE A 262 8.12 0.55 2.05
CA PHE A 262 7.46 1.57 1.25
C PHE A 262 7.05 1.00 -0.10
N ASP A 263 5.92 1.49 -0.60
CA ASP A 263 5.39 1.10 -1.89
C ASP A 263 5.73 2.19 -2.91
N VAL A 264 6.26 1.79 -4.06
CA VAL A 264 6.54 2.69 -5.18
C VAL A 264 5.79 2.27 -6.42
N PHE A 265 5.42 3.24 -7.23
CA PHE A 265 5.00 3.04 -8.60
C PHE A 265 6.22 3.20 -9.52
N TYR A 266 6.40 2.31 -10.50
CA TYR A 266 7.38 2.47 -11.57
C TYR A 266 6.70 2.88 -12.89
N ASP A 267 7.05 4.07 -13.37
CA ASP A 267 6.71 4.51 -14.72
C ASP A 267 7.77 4.00 -15.70
N GLY A 268 7.43 2.96 -16.47
CA GLY A 268 8.33 2.37 -17.45
C GLY A 268 8.64 3.29 -18.64
N ASP A 269 7.77 4.27 -18.94
CA ASP A 269 7.94 5.20 -20.06
C ASP A 269 8.88 6.33 -19.67
N ALA A 270 8.72 6.87 -18.46
CA ALA A 270 9.61 7.90 -17.91
C ALA A 270 10.89 7.32 -17.26
N ASN A 271 10.92 6.01 -17.01
CA ASN A 271 11.92 5.32 -16.21
C ASN A 271 12.15 6.00 -14.84
N GLN A 272 11.06 6.22 -14.11
CA GLN A 272 11.03 6.89 -12.81
C GLN A 272 10.19 6.12 -11.81
N CYS A 273 10.52 6.27 -10.53
CA CYS A 273 9.67 5.79 -9.44
C CYS A 273 9.05 6.96 -8.68
N SER A 274 7.81 6.77 -8.26
CA SER A 274 7.11 7.70 -7.37
C SER A 274 6.68 6.97 -6.11
N LEU A 275 6.77 7.65 -4.97
CA LEU A 275 6.34 7.13 -3.68
C LEU A 275 4.81 7.05 -3.62
N ILE A 276 4.27 5.92 -3.19
CA ILE A 276 2.83 5.74 -2.95
C ILE A 276 2.53 5.91 -1.47
N GLU A 277 3.21 5.14 -0.63
CA GLU A 277 3.04 5.15 0.82
C GLU A 277 4.21 4.50 1.54
N LEU A 278 4.34 4.80 2.84
CA LEU A 278 5.15 4.03 3.77
C LEU A 278 4.24 3.11 4.58
N ASN A 279 4.77 1.96 4.95
CA ASN A 279 4.10 0.99 5.81
C ASN A 279 5.05 0.52 6.91
N THR A 280 4.43 -0.02 7.94
CA THR A 280 5.12 -0.58 9.09
C THR A 280 5.91 -1.83 8.70
N PHE A 281 7.16 -1.92 9.13
CA PHE A 281 7.99 -3.09 8.95
C PHE A 281 7.82 -4.08 10.09
N GLY A 282 7.85 -5.36 9.75
CA GLY A 282 8.17 -6.40 10.70
C GLY A 282 7.17 -7.55 10.75
N VAL A 283 7.62 -8.62 11.40
CA VAL A 283 6.96 -9.93 11.48
C VAL A 283 5.62 -9.89 12.18
N ARG A 284 5.46 -8.96 13.13
CA ARG A 284 4.21 -8.73 13.87
C ARG A 284 3.46 -7.49 13.37
N SER A 285 3.79 -6.98 12.20
CA SER A 285 3.05 -5.90 11.53
C SER A 285 1.90 -6.46 10.70
N ALA A 286 0.86 -5.66 10.47
CA ALA A 286 -0.21 -6.01 9.52
C ALA A 286 0.21 -5.84 8.05
N CYS A 287 1.46 -5.43 7.78
CA CYS A 287 1.97 -5.23 6.43
C CYS A 287 2.20 -6.59 5.76
N GLY A 288 1.54 -6.83 4.62
CA GLY A 288 1.78 -8.02 3.80
C GLY A 288 3.19 -8.07 3.22
N SER A 289 3.81 -9.24 3.21
CA SER A 289 5.19 -9.41 2.71
C SER A 289 5.29 -9.67 1.19
N CYS A 290 4.20 -9.57 0.42
CA CYS A 290 4.18 -9.86 -1.04
C CYS A 290 4.84 -11.22 -1.38
N LEU A 291 5.88 -11.30 -2.20
CA LEU A 291 6.55 -12.57 -2.53
C LEU A 291 7.56 -13.05 -1.47
N PHE A 292 7.58 -12.42 -0.31
CA PHE A 292 8.37 -12.85 0.84
C PHE A 292 7.46 -13.44 1.92
N HIS A 293 8.10 -14.09 2.89
CA HIS A 293 7.49 -14.56 4.12
C HIS A 293 8.25 -13.96 5.31
N TRP A 294 7.55 -13.30 6.25
CA TRP A 294 8.19 -12.59 7.36
C TRP A 294 9.09 -13.45 8.25
N LEU A 295 8.68 -14.68 8.57
CA LEU A 295 9.51 -15.62 9.35
C LEU A 295 10.58 -16.34 8.54
N ARG A 296 10.25 -16.87 7.35
CA ARG A 296 11.20 -17.68 6.56
C ARG A 296 12.30 -16.85 5.92
N ASP A 297 11.97 -15.65 5.48
CA ASP A 297 12.91 -14.70 4.89
C ASP A 297 13.42 -13.68 5.92
N ARG A 298 13.23 -13.94 7.22
CA ARG A 298 13.55 -12.98 8.29
C ARG A 298 14.99 -12.50 8.20
N GLU A 299 15.95 -13.42 8.10
CA GLU A 299 17.36 -13.06 8.10
C GLU A 299 17.67 -12.08 6.96
N LEU A 300 17.16 -12.36 5.77
CA LEU A 300 17.26 -11.47 4.61
C LEU A 300 16.58 -10.11 4.86
N LEU A 301 15.29 -10.12 5.26
CA LEU A 301 14.50 -8.89 5.40
C LEU A 301 15.07 -7.96 6.48
N TYR A 302 15.55 -8.51 7.59
CA TYR A 302 16.15 -7.77 8.70
C TYR A 302 17.63 -7.45 8.49
N GLY A 303 18.23 -7.91 7.38
CA GLY A 303 19.66 -7.69 7.11
C GLY A 303 20.59 -8.47 8.04
N GLU A 304 20.09 -9.55 8.65
CA GLU A 304 20.87 -10.52 9.41
C GLU A 304 21.66 -11.42 8.42
N GLY A 305 22.76 -12.02 8.88
CA GLY A 305 23.54 -12.96 8.06
C GLY A 305 24.53 -12.32 7.06
N GLY A 306 24.67 -10.99 7.07
CA GLY A 306 25.73 -10.28 6.32
C GLY A 306 25.51 -10.16 4.82
N LEU A 307 24.30 -10.45 4.33
CA LEU A 307 23.92 -10.27 2.93
C LEU A 307 23.81 -8.77 2.60
N THR A 308 24.64 -8.27 1.69
CA THR A 308 24.64 -6.85 1.28
C THR A 308 23.79 -6.58 0.04
N ASP A 309 23.49 -7.61 -0.74
CA ASP A 309 22.77 -7.46 -2.00
C ASP A 309 21.26 -7.33 -1.78
N ILE A 310 20.60 -6.58 -2.67
CA ILE A 310 19.14 -6.43 -2.66
C ILE A 310 18.51 -7.67 -3.31
N ALA A 311 17.65 -8.38 -2.57
CA ALA A 311 16.87 -9.47 -3.12
C ALA A 311 15.65 -8.95 -3.89
N PHE A 312 15.60 -9.16 -5.20
CA PHE A 312 14.49 -8.74 -6.04
C PHE A 312 13.61 -9.93 -6.43
N ARG A 313 12.38 -10.03 -5.90
CA ARG A 313 11.45 -11.13 -6.19
C ARG A 313 10.33 -10.73 -7.13
N VAL A 314 10.15 -11.55 -8.17
CA VAL A 314 9.09 -11.46 -9.18
C VAL A 314 8.50 -12.83 -9.47
N THR A 315 7.31 -12.89 -10.02
CA THR A 315 6.67 -14.14 -10.47
C THR A 315 6.70 -14.28 -11.98
N MET A 316 6.75 -15.51 -12.44
CA MET A 316 6.63 -15.85 -13.86
C MET A 316 5.84 -17.14 -14.01
N SER A 317 4.96 -17.20 -15.00
CA SER A 317 4.37 -18.46 -15.44
C SER A 317 5.39 -19.19 -16.30
N ARG A 318 5.75 -20.42 -15.95
CA ARG A 318 6.48 -21.32 -16.84
C ARG A 318 5.49 -22.11 -17.69
N GLU A 319 5.74 -22.20 -18.99
CA GLU A 319 4.98 -23.11 -19.84
C GLU A 319 5.32 -24.57 -19.48
N GLU A 320 4.33 -25.45 -19.56
CA GLU A 320 4.51 -26.88 -19.29
C GLU A 320 5.39 -27.52 -20.37
N GLY A 321 6.68 -27.71 -20.09
CA GLY A 321 7.59 -28.39 -21.01
C GLY A 321 9.09 -28.26 -20.73
N GLU A 322 9.53 -27.38 -19.81
CA GLU A 322 10.95 -27.14 -19.56
C GLU A 322 11.58 -28.00 -18.45
N ASP A 323 10.82 -28.88 -17.80
CA ASP A 323 11.39 -29.94 -16.96
C ASP A 323 11.62 -31.20 -17.81
N MET A 324 12.68 -31.17 -18.63
CA MET A 324 13.38 -32.37 -19.14
C MET A 324 14.88 -32.24 -18.93
#